data_AF-A0A451BF32-F1
#
_entry.id   AF-A0A451BF32-F1
#
_cell.length_a   1.000
_cell.length_b   1.000
_cell.length_c   1.000
_cell.angle_alpha   90.00
_cell.angle_beta   90.00
_cell.angle_gamma   90.00
#
_symmetry.space_group_name_H-M   'P 1'
#
loop_
_entity.id
_entity.type
_entity.pdbx_description
1 polymer ?
#
loop_
_entity_poly.entity_id
_entity_poly.type
_entity_poly.pdbx_seq_one_letter_code
_entity_poly.pdbx_strand_id
1 'polypeptide(L)'
;DNLDEWVYAFKNNEVLDEFTAPGIGALKEKLDYLKMDEEEKRRFDKHVDRTRSNQGTADYFREKGLEEGMRIGQEKGLEKGREEGLEKGREEGRAEERKHLARSLYENGVAIDLIATSTGLSEEAIGKLVNGT
;
A
#
# COMPACT_ATOMS: atom_id res chain seq x y z
N ASP A 1 -35.53 -19.95 -35.30
CA ASP A 1 -35.11 -18.54 -35.20
C ASP A 1 -35.11 -18.12 -33.73
N ASN A 2 -34.39 -17.07 -33.32
CA ASN A 2 -34.39 -16.56 -31.95
C ASN A 2 -35.82 -16.28 -31.45
N LEU A 3 -36.69 -15.77 -32.33
CA LEU A 3 -38.10 -15.54 -32.00
C LEU A 3 -38.85 -16.84 -31.65
N ASP A 4 -38.57 -17.95 -32.32
CA ASP A 4 -39.20 -19.24 -32.06
C ASP A 4 -38.82 -19.78 -30.67
N GLU A 5 -37.56 -19.59 -30.26
CA GLU A 5 -37.10 -19.95 -28.92
C GLU A 5 -37.85 -19.17 -27.84
N TRP A 6 -38.03 -17.85 -28.02
CA TRP A 6 -38.83 -17.03 -27.12
C TRP A 6 -40.31 -17.44 -27.10
N VAL A 7 -40.89 -17.70 -28.28
CA VAL A 7 -42.29 -18.15 -28.39
C VAL A 7 -42.48 -19.50 -27.71
N TYR A 8 -41.56 -20.44 -27.87
CA TYR A 8 -41.57 -21.71 -27.15
C TYR A 8 -41.48 -21.48 -25.64
N ALA A 9 -40.54 -20.67 -25.21
CA ALA A 9 -40.29 -20.44 -23.79
C ALA A 9 -41.52 -19.91 -23.04
N PHE A 10 -42.22 -18.94 -23.63
CA PHE A 10 -43.44 -18.39 -23.04
C PHE A 10 -44.67 -19.30 -23.18
N LYS A 11 -44.76 -20.12 -24.23
CA LYS A 11 -45.87 -21.08 -24.38
C LYS A 11 -45.78 -22.23 -23.38
N ASN A 12 -44.57 -22.70 -23.13
CA ASN A 12 -44.33 -23.88 -22.30
C ASN A 12 -43.87 -23.54 -20.88
N ASN A 13 -43.64 -22.26 -20.57
CA ASN A 13 -43.01 -21.81 -19.31
C ASN A 13 -41.70 -22.56 -19.02
N GLU A 14 -40.89 -22.79 -20.04
CA GLU A 14 -39.65 -23.57 -19.97
C GLU A 14 -38.65 -23.11 -21.03
N VAL A 15 -37.40 -22.90 -20.64
CA VAL A 15 -36.30 -22.61 -21.56
C VAL A 15 -35.42 -23.86 -21.63
N LEU A 16 -35.31 -24.45 -22.82
CA LEU A 16 -34.48 -25.62 -23.05
C LEU A 16 -32.98 -25.26 -23.02
N ASP A 17 -32.13 -26.22 -22.67
CA ASP A 17 -30.68 -26.02 -22.53
C ASP A 17 -30.01 -25.60 -23.85
N GLU A 18 -30.55 -26.05 -24.97
CA GLU A 18 -30.07 -25.73 -26.31
C GLU A 18 -30.45 -24.33 -26.81
N PHE A 19 -31.29 -23.58 -26.08
CA PHE A 19 -31.69 -22.23 -26.52
C PHE A 19 -30.53 -21.24 -26.36
N THR A 20 -30.30 -20.47 -27.41
CA THR A 20 -29.16 -19.54 -27.49
C THR A 20 -29.56 -18.10 -27.77
N ALA A 21 -30.86 -17.81 -27.87
CA ALA A 21 -31.38 -16.48 -28.07
C ALA A 21 -30.80 -15.49 -27.02
N PRO A 22 -30.30 -14.31 -27.45
CA PRO A 22 -29.67 -13.36 -26.53
C PRO A 22 -30.59 -13.01 -25.35
N GLY A 23 -30.11 -13.24 -24.12
CA GLY A 23 -30.85 -12.94 -22.89
C GLY A 23 -31.84 -14.02 -22.42
N ILE A 24 -32.04 -15.11 -23.17
CA ILE A 24 -33.00 -16.17 -22.81
C ILE A 24 -32.58 -16.95 -21.55
N GLY A 25 -31.29 -16.97 -21.24
CA GLY A 25 -30.76 -17.54 -19.98
C GLY A 25 -31.31 -16.85 -18.73
N ALA A 26 -31.52 -15.52 -18.76
CA ALA A 26 -32.12 -14.81 -17.63
C ALA A 26 -33.60 -15.19 -17.44
N LEU A 27 -34.31 -15.49 -18.53
CA LEU A 27 -35.68 -16.01 -18.45
C LEU A 27 -35.68 -17.43 -17.86
N LYS A 28 -34.72 -18.28 -18.25
CA LYS A 28 -34.55 -19.62 -17.70
C LYS A 28 -34.38 -19.59 -16.19
N GLU A 29 -33.43 -18.81 -15.69
CA GLU A 29 -33.17 -18.65 -14.25
C GLU A 29 -34.45 -18.21 -13.49
N LYS A 30 -35.22 -17.30 -14.09
CA LYS A 30 -36.47 -16.81 -13.50
C LYS A 30 -37.57 -17.88 -13.49
N LEU A 31 -37.73 -18.64 -14.56
CA LEU A 31 -38.71 -19.72 -14.65
C LEU A 31 -38.35 -20.86 -13.70
N ASP A 32 -37.07 -21.24 -13.61
CA ASP A 32 -36.57 -22.25 -12.68
C ASP A 32 -36.84 -21.82 -11.23
N TYR A 33 -36.55 -20.57 -10.88
CA TYR A 33 -36.91 -20.01 -9.56
C TYR A 33 -38.41 -20.05 -9.30
N LEU A 34 -39.25 -19.70 -10.27
CA LEU A 34 -40.70 -19.72 -10.08
C LEU A 34 -41.26 -21.13 -9.87
N LYS A 35 -40.65 -22.15 -10.51
CA LYS A 35 -40.99 -23.57 -10.38
C LYS A 35 -40.59 -24.19 -9.03
N MET A 36 -39.66 -23.58 -8.29
CA MET A 36 -39.25 -24.05 -6.97
C MET A 36 -40.40 -23.98 -5.95
N ASP A 37 -40.43 -24.92 -5.01
CA ASP A 37 -41.31 -24.86 -3.85
C ASP A 37 -40.84 -23.82 -2.80
N GLU A 38 -41.67 -23.55 -1.79
CA GLU A 38 -41.37 -22.57 -0.73
C GLU A 38 -40.12 -22.91 0.10
N GLU A 39 -39.80 -24.19 0.27
CA GLU A 39 -38.63 -24.62 1.02
C GLU A 39 -37.36 -24.44 0.18
N GLU A 40 -37.44 -24.79 -1.11
CA GLU A 40 -36.39 -24.61 -2.11
C GLU A 40 -36.06 -23.12 -2.31
N LYS A 41 -37.07 -22.27 -2.48
CA LYS A 41 -36.91 -20.80 -2.58
C LYS A 41 -36.20 -20.25 -1.36
N ARG A 42 -36.65 -20.62 -0.16
CA ARG A 42 -36.04 -20.16 1.10
C ARG A 42 -34.58 -20.60 1.23
N ARG A 43 -34.23 -21.81 0.81
CA ARG A 43 -32.84 -22.29 0.81
C ARG A 43 -31.98 -21.53 -0.20
N PHE A 44 -32.51 -21.28 -1.40
CA PHE A 44 -31.84 -20.52 -2.45
C PHE A 44 -31.57 -19.08 -2.01
N ASP A 45 -32.59 -18.37 -1.53
CA ASP A 45 -32.46 -16.98 -1.06
C ASP A 45 -31.47 -16.86 0.09
N LYS A 46 -31.57 -17.76 1.08
CA LYS A 46 -30.62 -17.81 2.21
C LYS A 46 -29.18 -18.06 1.76
N HIS A 47 -28.98 -18.89 0.73
CA HIS A 47 -27.66 -19.12 0.15
C HIS A 47 -27.13 -17.86 -0.52
N VAL A 48 -27.93 -17.19 -1.35
CA VAL A 48 -27.58 -15.95 -2.04
C VAL A 48 -27.21 -14.85 -1.05
N ASP A 49 -28.03 -14.65 -0.02
CA ASP A 49 -27.79 -13.66 1.03
C ASP A 49 -26.51 -13.93 1.81
N ARG A 50 -26.26 -15.20 2.18
CA ARG A 50 -25.02 -15.60 2.85
C ARG A 50 -23.80 -15.31 1.97
N THR A 51 -23.87 -15.64 0.69
CA THR A 51 -22.75 -15.39 -0.24
C THR A 51 -22.47 -13.90 -0.39
N ARG A 52 -23.50 -13.06 -0.57
CA ARG A 52 -23.36 -11.60 -0.63
C ARG A 52 -22.79 -11.01 0.66
N SER A 53 -23.30 -11.46 1.81
CA SER A 53 -22.82 -11.02 3.13
C SER A 53 -21.36 -11.41 3.36
N ASN A 54 -20.98 -12.63 3.00
CA ASN A 54 -19.59 -13.08 3.09
C ASN A 54 -18.66 -12.29 2.16
N GLN A 55 -19.10 -11.99 0.93
CA GLN A 55 -18.35 -11.15 -0.01
C GLN A 55 -18.15 -9.74 0.54
N GLY A 56 -19.22 -9.09 1.01
CA GLY A 56 -19.11 -7.75 1.61
C GLY A 56 -18.22 -7.72 2.86
N THR A 57 -18.25 -8.78 3.67
CA THR A 57 -17.37 -8.93 4.83
C THR A 57 -15.90 -9.07 4.41
N ALA A 58 -15.62 -9.87 3.39
CA ALA A 58 -14.26 -10.07 2.87
C ALA A 58 -13.70 -8.78 2.23
N ASP A 59 -14.52 -8.06 1.48
CA ASP A 59 -14.13 -6.78 0.86
C ASP A 59 -13.85 -5.73 1.92
N TYR A 60 -14.69 -5.63 2.96
CA TYR A 60 -14.46 -4.75 4.10
C TYR A 60 -13.11 -5.03 4.79
N PHE A 61 -12.81 -6.29 5.10
CA PHE A 61 -11.54 -6.64 5.74
C PHE A 61 -10.34 -6.41 4.83
N ARG A 62 -10.48 -6.61 3.51
CA ARG A 62 -9.43 -6.30 2.54
C ARG A 62 -9.15 -4.81 2.49
N GLU A 63 -10.20 -3.98 2.42
CA GLU A 63 -10.07 -2.52 2.42
C GLU A 63 -9.41 -2.03 3.70
N LYS A 64 -9.87 -2.50 4.88
CA LYS A 64 -9.26 -2.16 6.16
C LYS A 64 -7.81 -2.63 6.28
N GLY A 65 -7.48 -3.80 5.78
CA GLY A 65 -6.10 -4.30 5.77
C GLY A 65 -5.18 -3.45 4.90
N LEU A 66 -5.66 -2.98 3.73
CA LEU A 66 -4.92 -2.08 2.85
C LEU A 66 -4.73 -0.69 3.47
N GLU A 67 -5.80 -0.12 4.05
CA GLU A 67 -5.77 1.17 4.74
C GLU A 67 -4.75 1.15 5.89
N GLU A 68 -4.82 0.14 6.76
CA GLU A 68 -3.91 -0.01 7.89
C GLU A 68 -2.47 -0.28 7.44
N GLY A 69 -2.28 -1.11 6.43
CA GLY A 69 -0.96 -1.38 5.85
C GLY A 69 -0.30 -0.11 5.28
N MET A 70 -1.07 0.71 4.57
CA MET A 70 -0.60 2.01 4.06
C MET A 70 -0.27 2.98 5.19
N ARG A 71 -1.13 3.08 6.20
CA ARG A 71 -0.92 3.94 7.38
C ARG A 71 0.37 3.58 8.11
N ILE A 72 0.56 2.29 8.44
CA ILE A 72 1.76 1.79 9.11
C ILE A 72 3.00 2.02 8.23
N GLY A 73 2.90 1.79 6.93
CA GLY A 73 4.00 1.99 5.99
C GLY A 73 4.47 3.45 5.94
N GLN A 74 3.52 4.38 5.88
CA GLN A 74 3.82 5.82 5.88
C GLN A 74 4.42 6.28 7.21
N GLU A 75 3.84 5.86 8.33
CA GLU A 75 4.31 6.21 9.67
C GLU A 75 5.76 5.74 9.90
N LYS A 76 6.04 4.46 9.60
CA LYS A 76 7.40 3.90 9.71
C LYS A 76 8.39 4.55 8.74
N GLY A 77 7.94 4.86 7.52
CA GLY A 77 8.79 5.52 6.53
C GLY A 77 9.19 6.92 6.97
N LEU A 78 8.24 7.70 7.50
CA LEU A 78 8.49 9.04 8.01
C LEU A 78 9.39 9.03 9.25
N GLU A 79 9.14 8.12 10.19
CA GLU A 79 9.94 7.98 11.40
C GLU A 79 11.40 7.66 11.07
N LYS A 80 11.64 6.63 10.25
CA LYS A 80 12.99 6.26 9.81
C LYS A 80 13.68 7.38 9.04
N GLY A 81 12.97 8.00 8.10
CA GLY A 81 13.54 9.11 7.32
C GLY A 81 13.93 10.30 8.20
N ARG A 82 13.13 10.60 9.23
CA ARG A 82 13.43 11.66 10.19
C ARG A 82 14.62 11.31 11.07
N GLU A 83 14.70 10.08 11.57
CA GLU A 83 15.80 9.60 12.41
C GLU A 83 17.13 9.62 11.64
N GLU A 84 17.17 8.99 10.46
CA GLU A 84 18.36 8.98 9.60
C GLU A 84 18.78 10.39 9.18
N GLY A 85 17.82 11.27 8.86
CA GLY A 85 18.09 12.65 8.50
C GLY A 85 18.67 13.46 9.66
N LEU A 86 18.15 13.27 10.87
CA LEU A 86 18.64 13.94 12.07
C LEU A 86 20.05 13.46 12.45
N GLU A 87 20.31 12.17 12.35
CA GLU A 87 21.62 11.59 12.64
C GLU A 87 22.67 12.12 11.66
N LYS A 88 22.41 12.02 10.35
CA LYS A 88 23.31 12.56 9.32
C LYS A 88 23.57 14.05 9.50
N GLY A 89 22.51 14.84 9.70
CA GLY A 89 22.65 16.28 9.91
C GLY A 89 23.47 16.63 11.17
N ARG A 90 23.33 15.85 12.25
CA ARG A 90 24.12 16.03 13.47
C ARG A 90 25.59 15.64 13.27
N GLU A 91 25.88 14.60 12.49
CA GLU A 91 27.25 14.20 12.17
C GLU A 91 27.95 15.19 11.24
N GLU A 92 27.26 15.62 10.18
CA GLU A 92 27.75 16.65 9.25
C GLU A 92 28.02 17.96 10.00
N GLY A 93 27.07 18.43 10.81
CA GLY A 93 27.24 19.64 11.62
C GLY A 93 28.43 19.55 12.59
N ARG A 94 28.60 18.43 13.30
CA ARG A 94 29.79 18.21 14.16
C ARG A 94 31.09 18.16 13.37
N ALA A 95 31.07 17.58 12.16
CA ALA A 95 32.25 17.55 11.30
C ALA A 95 32.62 18.95 10.78
N GLU A 96 31.64 19.75 10.37
CA GLU A 96 31.84 21.13 9.96
C GLU A 96 32.32 22.02 11.11
N GLU A 97 31.71 21.90 12.29
CA GLU A 97 32.13 22.64 13.49
C GLU A 97 33.59 22.31 13.87
N ARG A 98 33.97 21.03 13.84
CA ARG A 98 35.37 20.62 14.10
C ARG A 98 36.35 21.25 13.11
N LYS A 99 35.99 21.30 11.82
CA LYS A 99 36.82 21.96 10.79
C LYS A 99 36.94 23.46 11.03
N HIS A 100 35.81 24.12 11.35
CA HIS A 100 35.79 25.54 11.65
C HIS A 100 36.63 25.88 12.88
N LEU A 101 36.47 25.11 13.96
CA LEU A 101 37.26 25.24 15.19
C LEU A 101 38.75 25.03 14.92
N ALA A 102 39.13 23.99 14.16
CA ALA A 102 40.52 23.72 13.83
C ALA A 102 41.16 24.90 13.06
N ARG A 103 40.45 25.45 12.06
CA ARG A 103 40.92 26.62 11.31
C ARG A 103 41.08 27.84 12.21
N SER A 104 40.07 28.13 13.04
CA SER A 104 40.12 29.26 13.96
C SER A 104 41.27 29.15 14.96
N LEU A 105 41.51 27.97 15.54
CA LEU A 105 42.63 27.75 16.47
C LEU A 105 43.99 27.93 15.76
N TYR A 106 44.12 27.44 14.53
CA TYR A 106 45.33 27.60 13.73
C TYR A 106 45.62 29.08 13.42
N GLU A 107 44.60 29.83 13.01
CA GLU A 107 44.70 31.28 12.75
C GLU A 107 45.11 32.07 14.00
N ASN A 108 44.77 31.57 15.20
CA ASN A 108 45.18 32.14 16.48
C ASN A 108 46.56 31.66 16.97
N GLY A 109 47.32 30.94 16.14
CA GLY A 109 48.69 30.51 16.43
C GLY A 109 48.79 29.30 17.37
N VAL A 110 47.72 28.54 17.55
CA VAL A 110 47.75 27.30 18.34
C VAL A 110 48.51 26.21 17.56
N ALA A 111 49.35 25.44 18.25
CA ALA A 111 50.15 24.38 17.64
C ALA A 111 49.28 23.24 17.09
N ILE A 112 49.68 22.68 15.95
CA ILE A 112 48.89 21.69 15.17
C ILE A 112 48.60 20.42 15.99
N ASP A 113 49.56 19.95 16.78
CA ASP A 113 49.43 18.80 17.68
C ASP A 113 48.33 19.02 18.74
N LEU A 114 48.26 20.23 19.30
CA LEU A 114 47.24 20.61 20.28
C LEU A 114 45.86 20.79 19.62
N ILE A 115 45.81 21.29 18.39
CA ILE A 115 44.56 21.37 17.60
C ILE A 115 44.04 19.96 17.27
N ALA A 116 44.92 19.05 16.86
CA ALA A 116 44.58 17.65 16.58
C ALA A 116 43.96 16.99 17.81
N THR A 117 44.59 17.18 18.98
CA THR A 117 44.10 16.66 20.27
C THR A 117 42.74 17.26 20.64
N SER A 118 42.54 18.56 20.40
CA SER A 118 41.34 19.30 20.82
C SER A 118 40.13 19.08 19.91
N THR A 119 40.36 18.88 18.60
CA THR A 119 39.30 18.74 17.59
C THR A 119 39.05 17.29 17.18
N GLY A 120 39.98 16.38 17.50
CA GLY A 120 39.94 14.98 17.08
C GLY A 120 40.25 14.77 15.60
N LEU A 121 40.75 15.79 14.89
CA LEU A 121 41.22 15.69 13.52
C LEU A 121 42.68 15.24 13.49
N SER A 122 43.09 14.52 12.44
CA SER A 122 44.51 14.21 12.24
C SER A 122 45.28 15.45 11.81
N GLU A 123 46.57 15.51 12.15
CA GLU A 123 47.45 16.60 11.71
C GLU A 123 47.48 16.74 10.18
N GLU A 124 47.41 15.63 9.45
CA GLU A 124 47.28 15.64 7.98
C GLU A 124 45.99 16.31 7.50
N ALA A 125 44.85 16.01 8.15
CA ALA A 125 43.57 16.62 7.82
C ALA A 125 43.58 18.13 8.14
N ILE A 126 44.20 18.53 9.26
CA ILE A 126 44.39 19.94 9.62
C ILE A 126 45.30 20.62 8.58
N GLY A 127 46.42 20.00 8.21
CA GLY A 127 47.33 20.49 7.18
C GLY A 127 46.63 20.74 5.84
N LYS A 128 45.75 19.83 5.41
CA LYS A 128 44.92 20.01 4.20
C LYS A 128 43.89 21.14 4.35
N LEU A 129 43.30 21.30 5.54
CA LEU A 129 42.29 22.33 5.81
C LEU A 129 42.85 23.76 5.80
N VAL A 130 44.12 23.93 6.18
CA VAL A 130 44.77 25.24 6.32
C VAL A 130 45.69 25.59 5.14
N ASN A 131 46.28 24.60 4.47
CA ASN A 131 47.16 24.81 3.30
C ASN A 131 46.46 24.60 1.95
N GLY A 132 45.18 24.18 1.95
CA GLY A 132 44.38 23.90 0.77
C GLY A 132 43.54 25.08 0.25
N THR A 133 43.86 26.31 0.65
CA THR A 133 43.31 27.59 0.16
C THR A 133 44.43 28.40 -0.46
#